data_AF-A0A6L8E454-F1
#
_entry.id   AF-A0A6L8E454-F1
#
_cell.length_a   1.000
_cell.length_b   1.000
_cell.length_c   1.000
_cell.angle_alpha   90.00
_cell.angle_beta   90.00
_cell.angle_gamma   90.00
#
_symmetry.space_group_name_H-M   'P 1'
#
loop_
_entity.id
_entity.type
_entity.pdbx_description
1 polymer ?
#
loop_
_entity_poly.entity_id
_entity_poly.type
_entity_poly.pdbx_seq_one_letter_code
_entity_poly.pdbx_strand_id
1 'polypeptide(L)'
;MIKTTREFIGHKVDNRYAYDFGLCSSQGDWAQMDTGQDASWFGQWANPFERQILCYAEGARTLLECDTDAEFVSELDRIAAFHRENDEWKGIDTWSVRIRERFTAAGARDLVHPSCFEPNDTEGTERASETDSLLSAPPTPAHVPAG
;
A
#
# COMPACT_ATOMS: atom_id res chain seq x y z
N MET A 1 -8.99 -12.97 17.38
CA MET A 1 -7.85 -13.82 17.81
C MET A 1 -6.68 -13.43 16.95
N ILE A 2 -5.61 -12.91 17.54
CA ILE A 2 -4.40 -12.56 16.79
C ILE A 2 -3.61 -13.84 16.51
N LYS A 3 -3.22 -14.04 15.24
CA LYS A 3 -2.35 -15.13 14.82
C LYS A 3 -1.00 -14.56 14.39
N THR A 4 0.08 -15.16 14.90
CA THR A 4 1.45 -14.78 14.54
C THR A 4 2.17 -15.95 13.91
N THR A 5 2.72 -15.74 12.72
CA THR A 5 3.56 -16.70 12.01
C THR A 5 4.96 -16.12 11.90
N ARG A 6 5.98 -16.89 12.30
CA ARG A 6 7.39 -16.50 12.17
C ARG A 6 8.15 -17.54 11.37
N GLU A 7 8.96 -17.06 10.44
CA GLU A 7 9.75 -17.89 9.55
C GLU A 7 11.14 -17.28 9.37
N PHE A 8 12.19 -18.11 9.40
CA PHE A 8 13.50 -17.71 8.94
C PHE A 8 13.65 -18.08 7.47
N ILE A 9 13.66 -17.07 6.61
CA ILE A 9 13.74 -17.23 5.15
C ILE A 9 15.20 -17.20 4.65
N GLY A 10 16.15 -16.88 5.53
CA GLY A 10 17.58 -16.86 5.26
C GLY A 10 17.96 -15.88 4.15
N HIS A 11 19.14 -16.06 3.56
CA HIS A 11 19.68 -15.20 2.50
C HIS A 11 18.89 -15.24 1.17
N LYS A 12 17.76 -15.96 1.09
CA LYS A 12 16.90 -15.96 -0.11
C LYS A 12 16.23 -14.60 -0.35
N VAL A 13 16.05 -13.84 0.72
CA VAL A 13 15.63 -12.45 0.70
C VAL A 13 16.61 -11.73 1.63
N ASP A 14 17.71 -11.23 1.08
CA ASP A 14 18.77 -10.55 1.84
C ASP A 14 18.40 -9.10 2.17
N ASN A 15 17.31 -8.59 1.58
CA ASN A 15 16.97 -7.18 1.63
C ASN A 15 15.45 -6.94 1.68
N ARG A 16 15.03 -5.98 2.52
CA ARG A 16 13.66 -5.45 2.59
C ARG A 16 13.09 -5.04 1.23
N TYR A 17 13.93 -4.65 0.27
CA TYR A 17 13.48 -4.17 -1.04
C TYR A 17 12.71 -5.23 -1.84
N ALA A 18 12.91 -6.52 -1.56
CA ALA A 18 12.07 -7.57 -2.14
C ALA A 18 10.59 -7.47 -1.69
N TYR A 19 10.33 -6.89 -0.52
CA TYR A 19 9.00 -6.59 -0.03
C TYR A 19 8.50 -5.26 -0.59
N ASP A 20 9.28 -4.19 -0.46
CA ASP A 20 8.89 -2.84 -0.93
C ASP A 20 8.45 -2.85 -2.40
N PHE A 21 9.22 -3.53 -3.26
CA PHE A 21 8.96 -3.61 -4.71
C PHE A 21 8.22 -4.89 -5.13
N GLY A 22 7.75 -5.67 -4.16
CA GLY A 22 7.10 -6.97 -4.39
C GLY A 22 5.82 -7.09 -3.57
N LEU A 23 5.82 -8.02 -2.62
CA LEU A 23 4.65 -8.39 -1.81
C LEU A 23 4.03 -7.18 -1.10
N CYS A 24 4.86 -6.32 -0.51
CA CYS A 24 4.44 -5.19 0.31
C CYS A 24 4.41 -3.88 -0.48
N SER A 25 4.00 -3.94 -1.75
CA SER A 25 3.77 -2.75 -2.57
C SER A 25 2.32 -2.26 -2.45
N SER A 26 2.07 -1.04 -2.94
CA SER A 26 0.72 -0.47 -3.00
C SER A 26 -0.24 -1.26 -3.90
N GLN A 27 0.28 -2.03 -4.87
CA GLN A 27 -0.54 -2.96 -5.66
C GLN A 27 -1.07 -4.14 -4.84
N GLY A 28 -0.34 -4.52 -3.78
CA GLY A 28 -0.75 -5.53 -2.81
C GLY A 28 -1.51 -4.96 -1.61
N ASP A 29 -1.93 -3.69 -1.66
CA ASP A 29 -2.62 -3.01 -0.56
C ASP A 29 -1.79 -2.85 0.73
N TRP A 30 -0.47 -2.89 0.62
CA TRP A 30 0.44 -2.66 1.74
C TRP A 30 0.90 -1.21 1.80
N ALA A 31 1.08 -0.73 3.02
CA ALA A 31 1.71 0.54 3.36
C ALA A 31 2.95 0.28 4.21
N GLN A 32 4.00 1.07 4.00
CA GLN A 32 5.19 1.00 4.83
C GLN A 32 4.94 1.70 6.17
N MET A 33 5.36 1.09 7.26
CA MET A 33 5.45 1.75 8.55
C MET A 33 6.86 2.33 8.65
N ASP A 34 7.00 3.64 8.38
CA ASP A 34 8.30 4.31 8.30
C ASP A 34 8.83 4.62 9.70
N THR A 35 10.06 4.15 9.97
CA THR A 35 10.72 4.25 11.25
C THR A 35 12.16 4.77 11.13
N GLY A 36 12.80 5.02 12.27
CA GLY A 36 14.23 5.34 12.35
C GLY A 36 15.17 4.17 12.04
N GLN A 37 14.65 2.94 11.96
CA GLN A 37 15.43 1.72 11.70
C GLN A 37 15.36 1.25 10.24
N ASP A 38 14.65 1.99 9.40
CA ASP A 38 14.47 1.68 7.99
C ASP A 38 15.81 1.54 7.26
N ALA A 39 16.16 0.30 6.94
CA ALA A 39 17.43 -0.07 6.34
C ALA A 39 17.28 -1.33 5.49
N SER A 40 18.28 -1.65 4.65
CA SER A 40 18.20 -2.85 3.80
C SER A 40 17.88 -4.14 4.58
N TRP A 41 18.28 -4.22 5.85
CA TRP A 41 18.10 -5.39 6.72
C TRP A 41 16.82 -5.35 7.58
N PHE A 42 16.04 -4.26 7.57
CA PHE A 42 14.84 -4.12 8.39
C PHE A 42 13.74 -3.31 7.70
N GLY A 43 12.51 -3.83 7.72
CA GLY A 43 11.33 -3.11 7.26
C GLY A 43 10.05 -3.65 7.88
N GLN A 44 9.04 -2.79 7.94
CA GLN A 44 7.72 -3.15 8.44
C GLN A 44 6.63 -2.56 7.56
N TRP A 45 5.57 -3.32 7.37
CA TRP A 45 4.44 -2.95 6.52
C TRP A 45 3.13 -3.38 7.14
N ALA A 46 2.06 -2.68 6.80
CA ALA A 46 0.71 -2.98 7.25
C ALA A 46 -0.25 -2.99 6.06
N ASN A 47 -1.12 -4.00 6.02
CA ASN A 47 -2.21 -4.12 5.06
C ASN A 47 -3.54 -3.94 5.80
N PRO A 48 -4.26 -2.82 5.61
CA PRO A 48 -5.47 -2.55 6.37
C PRO A 48 -6.71 -3.26 5.80
N PHE A 49 -6.64 -3.83 4.59
CA PHE A 49 -7.72 -4.62 4.01
C PHE A 49 -7.76 -6.03 4.61
N GLU A 50 -6.59 -6.67 4.68
CA GLU A 50 -6.42 -8.00 5.25
C GLU A 50 -6.15 -7.99 6.76
N ARG A 51 -5.95 -6.81 7.36
CA ARG A 51 -5.58 -6.62 8.77
C ARG A 51 -4.30 -7.39 9.15
N GLN A 52 -3.30 -7.24 8.30
CA GLN A 52 -2.02 -7.92 8.45
C GLN A 52 -0.90 -6.93 8.71
N ILE A 53 0.08 -7.34 9.52
CA ILE A 53 1.31 -6.59 9.78
C ILE A 53 2.48 -7.52 9.51
N LEU A 54 3.39 -7.08 8.64
CA LEU A 54 4.59 -7.83 8.28
C LEU A 54 5.82 -7.09 8.79
N CYS A 55 6.70 -7.82 9.46
CA CYS A 55 8.02 -7.35 9.84
C CYS A 55 9.07 -8.27 9.21
N TYR A 56 10.06 -7.65 8.57
CA TYR A 56 11.29 -8.30 8.12
C TYR A 56 12.46 -7.75 8.94
N ALA A 57 13.29 -8.64 9.46
CA ALA A 57 14.52 -8.31 10.18
C ALA A 57 15.58 -9.38 9.91
N GLU A 58 16.67 -9.01 9.23
CA GLU A 58 17.87 -9.85 9.04
C GLU A 58 17.58 -11.29 8.58
N GLY A 59 16.74 -11.45 7.56
CA GLY A 59 16.38 -12.77 7.03
C GLY A 59 15.29 -13.51 7.80
N ALA A 60 14.73 -12.91 8.86
CA ALA A 60 13.53 -13.40 9.53
C ALA A 60 12.30 -12.58 9.10
N ARG A 61 11.19 -13.27 8.90
CA ARG A 61 9.87 -12.67 8.64
C ARG A 61 8.90 -13.03 9.75
N THR A 62 8.17 -12.04 10.23
CA THR A 62 7.02 -12.23 11.11
C THR A 62 5.79 -11.64 10.44
N LEU A 63 4.72 -12.43 10.33
CA LEU A 63 3.40 -11.99 9.87
C LEU A 63 2.43 -12.10 11.03
N LEU A 64 1.77 -11.00 11.35
CA LEU A 64 0.69 -10.92 12.31
C LEU A 64 -0.62 -10.71 11.54
N GLU A 65 -1.65 -11.47 11.90
CA GLU A 65 -2.98 -11.45 11.29
C GLU A 65 -4.02 -11.17 12.38
N CYS A 66 -4.87 -10.17 12.18
CA CYS A 66 -5.94 -9.78 13.11
C CYS A 66 -7.33 -10.07 12.53
N ASP A 67 -8.27 -10.46 13.40
CA ASP A 67 -9.64 -10.76 12.96
C ASP A 67 -10.48 -9.47 12.82
N THR A 68 -10.13 -8.43 13.57
CA THR A 68 -10.92 -7.19 13.65
C THR A 68 -10.06 -5.94 13.47
N ASP A 69 -10.68 -4.86 13.02
CA ASP A 69 -10.01 -3.55 12.89
C ASP A 69 -9.49 -3.06 14.24
N ALA A 70 -10.22 -3.31 15.34
CA ALA A 70 -9.78 -2.94 16.69
C ALA A 70 -8.49 -3.66 17.11
N GLU A 71 -8.38 -4.97 16.86
CA GLU A 71 -7.14 -5.73 17.12
C GLU A 71 -6.00 -5.22 16.25
N PHE A 72 -6.27 -4.94 14.96
CA PHE A 72 -5.29 -4.41 14.03
C PHE A 72 -4.75 -3.04 14.46
N VAL A 73 -5.64 -2.09 14.78
CA VAL A 73 -5.25 -0.76 15.25
C VAL A 73 -4.48 -0.84 16.56
N SER A 74 -4.90 -1.70 17.49
CA SER A 74 -4.17 -1.90 18.75
C SER A 74 -2.73 -2.37 18.54
N GLU A 75 -2.48 -3.23 17.54
CA GLU A 75 -1.12 -3.66 17.22
C GLU A 75 -0.31 -2.57 16.51
N LEU A 76 -0.93 -1.79 15.62
CA LEU A 76 -0.27 -0.62 15.02
C LEU A 76 0.13 0.40 16.10
N ASP A 77 -0.75 0.68 17.06
CA ASP A 77 -0.46 1.58 18.18
C ASP A 77 0.68 1.06 19.04
N ARG A 78 0.69 -0.25 19.35
CA ARG A 78 1.77 -0.89 20.11
C ARG A 78 3.12 -0.77 19.40
N ILE A 79 3.15 -0.97 18.08
CA ILE A 79 4.37 -0.84 17.26
C ILE A 79 4.81 0.62 17.20
N ALA A 80 3.89 1.55 16.94
CA ALA A 80 4.19 2.97 16.89
C ALA A 80 4.71 3.48 18.24
N ALA A 81 4.13 3.06 19.36
CA ALA A 81 4.61 3.38 20.70
C ALA A 81 6.04 2.87 20.93
N PHE A 82 6.33 1.62 20.57
CA PHE A 82 7.67 1.06 20.68
C PHE A 82 8.71 1.90 19.92
N HIS A 83 8.42 2.30 18.67
CA HIS A 83 9.34 3.12 17.87
C HIS A 83 9.49 4.53 18.42
N ARG A 84 8.40 5.17 18.90
CA ARG A 84 8.50 6.47 19.60
C ARG A 84 9.38 6.42 20.84
N GLU A 85 9.41 5.28 21.54
CA GLU A 85 10.21 5.10 22.76
C GLU A 85 11.68 4.73 22.49
N ASN A 86 11.96 3.98 21.42
CA ASN A 86 13.27 3.34 21.21
C ASN A 86 14.04 3.85 19.99
N ASP A 87 13.37 4.48 19.02
CA ASP A 87 13.98 5.08 17.84
C ASP A 87 13.19 6.32 17.36
N GLU A 88 12.54 6.26 16.21
CA GLU A 88 11.72 7.29 15.61
C GLU A 88 10.53 6.62 14.89
N TRP A 89 9.32 7.10 15.17
CA TRP A 89 8.11 6.78 14.40
C TRP A 89 7.77 7.95 13.48
N LYS A 90 7.81 7.74 12.17
CA LYS A 90 7.49 8.79 11.19
C LYS A 90 6.03 8.70 10.73
N GLY A 91 5.48 7.49 10.64
CA GLY A 91 4.09 7.25 10.27
C GLY A 91 3.94 6.12 9.26
N ILE A 92 2.69 5.83 8.90
CA ILE A 92 2.36 4.86 7.85
C ILE A 92 2.30 5.59 6.51
N ASP A 93 3.24 5.28 5.62
CA ASP A 93 3.25 5.79 4.24
C ASP A 93 2.40 4.88 3.35
N THR A 94 1.29 5.43 2.89
CA THR A 94 0.20 4.67 2.26
C THR A 94 0.31 4.59 0.74
N TRP A 95 1.06 5.50 0.11
CA TRP A 95 1.28 5.61 -1.34
C TRP A 95 0.02 5.64 -2.23
N SER A 96 -1.19 5.58 -1.66
CA SER A 96 -2.45 5.44 -2.36
C SER A 96 -3.58 5.97 -1.50
N VAL A 97 -4.46 6.77 -2.13
CA VAL A 97 -5.67 7.31 -1.51
C VAL A 97 -6.55 6.20 -0.93
N ARG A 98 -6.71 5.09 -1.65
CA ARG A 98 -7.53 3.95 -1.20
C ARG A 98 -6.98 3.30 0.08
N ILE A 99 -5.66 3.13 0.18
CA ILE A 99 -5.02 2.55 1.37
C ILE A 99 -5.16 3.50 2.56
N ARG A 100 -4.90 4.80 2.36
CA ARG A 100 -5.12 5.87 3.35
C ARG A 100 -6.54 5.89 3.90
N GLU A 101 -7.54 5.85 3.02
CA GLU A 101 -8.96 5.84 3.41
C GLU A 101 -9.31 4.60 4.22
N ARG A 102 -8.74 3.44 3.86
CA ARG A 102 -8.98 2.20 4.60
C ARG A 102 -8.37 2.22 6.01
N PHE A 103 -7.16 2.77 6.20
CA PHE A 103 -6.60 3.02 7.54
C PHE A 103 -7.46 4.00 8.35
N THR A 104 -7.95 5.06 7.71
CA THR A 104 -8.84 6.04 8.35
C THR A 104 -10.13 5.36 8.81
N ALA A 105 -10.75 4.54 7.96
CA ALA A 105 -11.97 3.80 8.28
C ALA A 105 -11.76 2.75 9.39
N ALA A 106 -10.56 2.15 9.48
CA ALA A 106 -10.20 1.24 10.57
C ALA A 106 -10.02 1.95 11.92
N GLY A 107 -9.83 3.28 11.93
CA GLY A 107 -9.52 4.06 13.14
C GLY A 107 -8.03 4.38 13.32
N ALA A 108 -7.19 4.13 12.33
CA ALA A 108 -5.73 4.37 12.37
C ALA A 108 -5.29 5.69 11.73
N ARG A 109 -6.21 6.66 11.54
CA ARG A 109 -5.90 7.92 10.85
C ARG A 109 -4.68 8.62 11.44
N ASP A 110 -4.57 8.65 12.76
CA ASP A 110 -3.52 9.39 13.47
C ASP A 110 -2.14 8.71 13.40
N LEU A 111 -2.07 7.50 12.84
CA LEU A 111 -0.83 6.79 12.56
C LEU A 111 -0.35 6.98 11.12
N VAL A 112 -1.21 7.47 10.21
CA VAL A 112 -0.85 7.72 8.81
C VAL A 112 0.07 8.94 8.71
N HIS A 113 1.12 8.84 7.89
CA HIS A 113 2.08 9.92 7.69
C HIS A 113 1.37 11.18 7.16
N PRO A 114 1.62 12.38 7.73
CA PRO A 114 0.89 13.60 7.35
C PRO A 114 0.93 13.94 5.86
N SER A 115 2.07 13.69 5.19
CA SER A 115 2.22 13.94 3.75
C SER A 115 1.23 13.14 2.89
N CYS A 116 0.68 12.02 3.37
CA CYS A 116 -0.34 11.27 2.63
C CYS A 116 -1.67 12.03 2.50
N PHE A 117 -1.84 13.15 3.21
CA PHE A 117 -3.02 14.03 3.11
C PHE A 117 -2.73 15.33 2.36
N GLU A 118 -1.48 15.60 2.00
CA GLU A 118 -1.13 16.74 1.19
C GLU A 118 -1.53 16.47 -0.27
N PRO A 119 -2.00 17.48 -1.03
CA PRO A 119 -2.24 17.32 -2.45
C PRO A 119 -0.93 16.96 -3.14
N ASN A 120 -0.87 15.78 -3.76
CA ASN A 120 0.26 15.42 -4.61
C ASN A 120 0.29 16.35 -5.83
N ASP A 121 1.44 16.95 -6.13
CA ASP A 121 1.69 17.70 -7.39
C ASP A 121 1.52 16.84 -8.67
N THR A 122 1.10 15.58 -8.53
CA THR A 122 1.02 14.55 -9.58
C THR A 122 -0.38 13.99 -9.83
N GLU A 123 -1.46 14.64 -9.36
CA GLU A 123 -2.80 14.34 -9.88
C GLU A 123 -2.99 14.97 -11.26
N GLY A 124 -2.39 14.32 -12.26
CA GLY A 124 -2.60 14.59 -13.67
C GLY A 124 -2.79 13.29 -14.44
N THR A 125 -4.00 13.12 -14.97
CA THR A 125 -4.47 12.09 -15.93
C THR A 125 -5.26 10.94 -15.33
N GLU A 126 -6.50 11.22 -14.97
CA GLU A 126 -7.58 10.27 -15.24
C GLU A 126 -7.59 9.97 -16.74
N ARG A 127 -7.23 8.75 -17.15
CA ARG A 127 -7.62 8.24 -18.46
C ARG A 127 -9.11 7.96 -18.42
N ALA A 128 -9.91 8.93 -18.85
CA ALA A 128 -11.26 8.64 -19.31
C ALA A 128 -11.15 7.66 -20.49
N SER A 129 -11.46 6.40 -20.24
CA SER A 129 -11.73 5.43 -21.31
C SER A 129 -13.09 5.75 -21.90
N GLU A 130 -13.14 6.63 -22.90
CA GLU A 130 -14.29 6.70 -23.80
C GLU A 130 -14.25 5.48 -24.71
N THR A 131 -14.96 4.42 -24.30
CA THR A 131 -15.44 3.41 -25.24
C THR A 131 -16.60 4.00 -26.04
N ASP A 132 -16.25 4.43 -27.24
CA ASP A 132 -16.99 4.31 -28.50
C ASP A 132 -18.38 3.64 -28.41
N SER A 133 -19.42 4.45 -28.59
CA SER A 133 -20.64 4.07 -29.32
C SER A 133 -21.58 5.27 -29.41
N LEU A 134 -21.79 5.78 -30.62
CA LEU A 134 -23.09 5.78 -31.30
C LEU A 134 -23.04 6.65 -32.58
N LEU A 135 -22.98 5.95 -33.70
CA LEU A 135 -23.72 6.19 -34.96
C LEU A 135 -23.72 7.60 -35.57
N SER A 136 -22.98 7.75 -36.68
CA SER A 136 -23.42 8.63 -37.78
C SER A 136 -23.23 7.93 -39.13
N ALA A 137 -24.22 8.15 -39.99
CA ALA A 137 -24.60 7.37 -41.17
C ALA A 137 -23.55 7.28 -42.31
N PRO A 138 -23.66 6.30 -43.23
CA PRO A 138 -22.73 6.17 -44.36
C PRO A 138 -22.94 7.27 -45.42
N PRO A 139 -21.87 7.75 -46.09
CA PRO A 139 -22.01 8.64 -47.24
C PRO A 139 -22.40 7.89 -48.53
N THR A 140 -23.39 8.45 -49.23
CA THR A 140 -23.94 8.07 -50.55
C THR A 140 -22.87 8.06 -51.66
N PRO A 141 -22.94 7.18 -52.68
CA PRO A 141 -21.85 6.99 -53.65
C PRO A 141 -21.78 8.10 -54.70
N ALA A 142 -20.54 8.55 -55.01
CA ALA A 142 -20.26 9.44 -56.12
C ALA A 142 -20.06 8.65 -57.43
N HIS A 143 -20.72 9.15 -58.47
CA HIS A 143 -20.81 8.67 -59.84
C HIS A 143 -19.45 8.80 -60.56
N VAL A 144 -18.96 7.72 -61.19
CA VAL A 144 -17.78 7.74 -62.08
C VAL A 144 -18.26 7.80 -63.52
N PRO A 145 -17.90 8.81 -64.34
CA PRO A 145 -18.15 8.78 -65.77
C PRO A 145 -17.09 7.90 -66.48
N ALA A 146 -17.54 7.11 -67.45
CA ALA A 146 -16.70 6.26 -68.28
C ALA A 146 -15.87 7.09 -69.27
N GLY A 147 -14.58 6.75 -69.39
CA GLY A 147 -13.64 7.24 -70.38
C GLY A 147 -12.43 6.31 -70.43
#